data_AF-A0A0D2I4Y9-F1
#
_entry.id   AF-A0A0D2I4Y9-F1
#
_cell.length_a   1.000
_cell.length_b   1.000
_cell.length_c   1.000
_cell.angle_alpha   90.00
_cell.angle_beta   90.00
_cell.angle_gamma   90.00
#
_symmetry.space_group_name_H-M   'P 1'
#
loop_
_entity.id
_entity.type
_entity.pdbx_description
1 polymer ?
#
loop_
_entity_poly.entity_id
_entity_poly.type
_entity_poly.pdbx_seq_one_letter_code
_entity_poly.pdbx_strand_id
1 'polypeptide(L)'
;MSTRRGRGRSSGTSPDFLWVNRTPDSERLSATRQEREELRTITSHARQWRAALRRQQRLYSAQTEATHAQSIVGWGRQGTVSETSSAETSAAPSPAAMTHITGSSTDPFTYLESPDDAWWSHNAFRYAVESWLPSVFQDLDVLDETLPTSESCLATINRIVQGCLANRMHMFSLLAASTGFLKYVLRLQLDRHDSPEYCMGKALQHLRHHLASAPQANESLIFDLKALSTFERYVENFEGARTHLRMVKHLVQSLGGLEILDPPMRLICWLWDLLVAGGTGETPLMPLTWDPGLLPRQQMRDEILPALAQSGVIPSGAGLLQYGSMVQPELSPILVDMIQWFQVQQYNRVHNFSRSPVEKWATRRSHAIVHRLLSISPGSPSDRLQLMLSECIKQSFLIIIADVEEARRSRAQNESIRDPSNSSWSDINRLHQALFALVQSEENWQEQHEEIILWMACLGVQATPSTASSQSASQSAETAGAAARPSSSEETSHREWFLGLARHLFFERRSRSGVLSSPSPRGNDELVQLMSRYLHSCEPSGRPNIVGLEDVLSP
;
A
#
# COMPACT_ATOMS: atom_id res chain seq x y z
N MET A 1 34.28 59.30 33.57
CA MET A 1 34.87 58.02 34.03
C MET A 1 33.85 57.27 34.86
N SER A 2 33.23 56.22 34.32
CA SER A 2 32.79 55.03 35.05
C SER A 2 32.21 54.03 34.05
N THR A 3 33.00 53.00 33.76
CA THR A 3 32.69 51.89 32.87
C THR A 3 31.92 50.82 33.64
N ARG A 4 30.70 50.46 33.21
CA ARG A 4 30.01 49.26 33.71
C ARG A 4 29.79 48.27 32.57
N ARG A 5 30.48 47.13 32.72
CA ARG A 5 30.58 45.99 31.81
C ARG A 5 29.20 45.38 31.52
N GLY A 6 28.86 45.27 30.24
CA GLY A 6 27.82 44.36 29.75
C GLY A 6 28.37 42.93 29.71
N ARG A 7 27.72 42.01 30.41
CA ARG A 7 27.91 40.56 30.21
C ARG A 7 27.04 40.13 29.04
N GLY A 8 27.68 39.75 27.94
CA GLY A 8 27.03 39.03 26.85
C GLY A 8 26.56 37.66 27.33
N ARG A 9 25.28 37.37 27.14
CA ARG A 9 24.74 36.00 27.16
C ARG A 9 24.79 35.49 25.72
N SER A 10 25.54 34.42 25.51
CA SER A 10 25.54 33.61 24.29
C SER A 10 24.16 32.98 24.10
N SER A 11 23.48 33.29 22.99
CA SER A 11 22.29 32.56 22.55
C SER A 11 22.72 31.21 21.97
N GLY A 12 22.78 30.19 22.82
CA GLY A 12 22.75 28.80 22.37
C GLY A 12 21.29 28.42 22.11
N THR A 13 20.89 28.35 20.85
CA THR A 13 19.64 27.72 20.41
C THR A 13 19.85 26.21 20.39
N SER A 14 19.74 25.58 21.55
CA SER A 14 19.51 24.15 21.68
C SER A 14 18.17 24.00 22.39
N PRO A 15 17.14 23.37 21.79
CA PRO A 15 15.92 23.05 22.52
C PRO A 15 16.25 21.90 23.48
N ASP A 16 16.60 22.24 24.71
CA ASP A 16 16.69 21.27 25.80
C ASP A 16 15.28 20.69 26.05
N PHE A 17 15.08 19.44 25.63
CA PHE A 17 13.89 18.66 25.93
C PHE A 17 13.90 18.24 27.39
N LEU A 18 13.16 18.98 28.21
CA LEU A 18 12.99 18.69 29.63
C LEU A 18 11.81 17.73 29.83
N TRP A 19 12.03 16.42 29.70
CA TRP A 19 11.09 15.40 30.17
C TRP A 19 11.32 15.15 31.66
N VAL A 20 10.60 15.87 32.52
CA VAL A 20 10.74 15.76 33.99
C VAL A 20 9.78 14.70 34.54
N ASN A 21 10.34 13.75 35.28
CA ASN A 21 9.62 12.79 36.12
C ASN A 21 8.68 13.52 37.08
N ARG A 22 7.39 13.18 37.04
CA ARG A 22 6.35 13.82 37.86
C ARG A 22 6.37 13.25 39.28
N THR A 23 6.51 14.10 40.29
CA THR A 23 6.03 13.85 41.65
C THR A 23 4.69 14.58 41.86
N PRO A 24 3.89 14.21 42.88
CA PRO A 24 2.53 14.74 43.09
C PRO A 24 2.44 16.27 43.29
N ASP A 25 3.56 16.95 43.53
CA ASP A 25 3.60 18.37 43.90
C ASP A 25 3.99 19.32 42.77
N SER A 26 4.15 18.86 41.51
CA SER A 26 4.57 19.76 40.43
C SER A 26 3.39 20.56 39.84
N GLU A 27 3.39 21.86 40.09
CA GLU A 27 2.47 22.82 39.47
C GLU A 27 2.65 22.87 37.94
N ARG A 28 1.53 22.64 37.27
CA ARG A 28 1.20 22.68 35.84
C ARG A 28 2.19 23.43 34.92
N LEU A 29 3.08 22.70 34.25
CA LEU A 29 3.64 23.08 32.95
C LEU A 29 3.34 22.00 31.92
N SER A 30 2.69 22.42 30.84
CA SER A 30 1.98 21.58 29.87
C SER A 30 2.89 20.98 28.82
N ALA A 31 2.86 19.65 28.66
CA ALA A 31 3.11 19.01 27.36
C ALA A 31 2.28 19.74 26.29
N THR A 32 2.83 19.92 25.09
CA THR A 32 2.13 20.63 24.01
C THR A 32 0.76 19.99 23.78
N ARG A 33 -0.26 20.81 23.50
CA ARG A 33 -1.64 20.33 23.28
C ARG A 33 -1.69 19.21 22.24
N GLN A 34 -0.81 19.29 21.24
CA GLN A 34 -0.69 18.38 20.12
C GLN A 34 -0.26 16.97 20.54
N GLU A 35 0.82 16.82 21.33
CA GLU A 35 1.27 15.49 21.82
C GLU A 35 0.20 14.78 22.66
N ARG A 36 -0.53 15.54 23.48
CA ARG A 36 -1.65 15.00 24.29
C ARG A 36 -2.81 14.55 23.40
N GLU A 37 -3.06 15.25 22.31
CA GLU A 37 -4.11 14.93 21.34
C GLU A 37 -3.76 13.64 20.59
N GLU A 38 -2.51 13.47 20.17
CA GLU A 38 -2.03 12.24 19.53
C GLU A 38 -2.09 11.03 20.46
N LEU A 39 -1.64 11.15 21.71
CA LEU A 39 -1.78 10.09 22.72
C LEU A 39 -3.25 9.70 22.95
N ARG A 40 -4.16 10.67 22.94
CA ARG A 40 -5.61 10.40 23.00
C ARG A 40 -6.10 9.69 21.76
N THR A 41 -5.65 10.09 20.57
CA THR A 41 -5.98 9.44 19.30
C THR A 41 -5.54 7.98 19.29
N ILE A 42 -4.31 7.67 19.71
CA ILE A 42 -3.80 6.29 19.80
C ILE A 42 -4.57 5.49 20.84
N THR A 43 -4.84 6.09 22.01
CA THR A 43 -5.57 5.43 23.08
C THR A 43 -7.00 5.11 22.62
N SER A 44 -7.65 6.05 21.94
CA SER A 44 -8.97 5.89 21.33
C SER A 44 -8.94 4.82 20.23
N HIS A 45 -8.02 4.93 19.27
CA HIS A 45 -7.83 3.99 18.18
C HIS A 45 -7.66 2.56 18.70
N ALA A 46 -6.70 2.32 19.58
CA ALA A 46 -6.49 0.97 20.09
C ALA A 46 -7.58 0.49 21.09
N ARG A 47 -8.51 1.36 21.54
CA ARG A 47 -9.77 0.92 22.17
C ARG A 47 -10.80 0.51 21.13
N GLN A 48 -10.97 1.31 20.07
CA GLN A 48 -11.85 1.03 18.94
C GLN A 48 -11.43 -0.25 18.22
N TRP A 49 -10.14 -0.42 17.94
CA TRP A 49 -9.57 -1.62 17.33
C TRP A 49 -9.87 -2.88 18.15
N ARG A 50 -9.65 -2.86 19.47
CA ARG A 50 -10.04 -4.00 20.34
C ARG A 50 -11.55 -4.26 20.36
N ALA A 51 -12.37 -3.23 20.14
CA ALA A 51 -13.81 -3.41 20.03
C ALA A 51 -14.18 -4.03 18.67
N ALA A 52 -13.55 -3.58 17.59
CA ALA A 52 -13.70 -4.12 16.24
C ALA A 52 -13.22 -5.58 16.17
N LEU A 53 -12.04 -5.89 16.71
CA LEU A 53 -11.51 -7.24 16.80
C LEU A 53 -12.47 -8.17 17.56
N ARG A 54 -13.01 -7.73 18.71
CA ARG A 54 -14.02 -8.49 19.44
C ARG A 54 -15.32 -8.69 18.65
N ARG A 55 -15.66 -7.81 17.71
CA ARG A 55 -16.79 -8.01 16.80
C ARG A 55 -16.42 -9.02 15.72
N GLN A 56 -15.24 -8.92 15.13
CA GLN A 56 -14.75 -9.84 14.11
C GLN A 56 -14.59 -11.27 14.65
N GLN A 57 -14.01 -11.44 15.83
CA GLN A 57 -13.93 -12.73 16.52
C GLN A 57 -15.32 -13.32 16.77
N ARG A 58 -16.29 -12.50 17.20
CA ARG A 58 -17.68 -12.97 17.38
C ARG A 58 -18.33 -13.40 16.06
N LEU A 59 -18.10 -12.67 14.97
CA LEU A 59 -18.58 -13.04 13.63
C LEU A 59 -17.94 -14.35 13.15
N TYR A 60 -16.64 -14.50 13.35
CA TYR A 60 -15.91 -15.72 12.98
C TYR A 60 -16.37 -16.92 13.80
N SER A 61 -16.49 -16.79 15.13
CA SER A 61 -17.05 -17.84 15.99
C SER A 61 -18.47 -18.20 15.56
N ALA A 62 -19.33 -17.21 15.30
CA ALA A 62 -20.69 -17.45 14.81
C ALA A 62 -20.72 -18.15 13.43
N GLN A 63 -19.77 -17.82 12.54
CA GLN A 63 -19.65 -18.47 11.24
C GLN A 63 -19.19 -19.93 11.38
N THR A 64 -18.17 -20.18 12.21
CA THR A 64 -17.68 -21.54 12.49
C THR A 64 -18.73 -22.37 13.22
N GLU A 65 -19.46 -21.78 14.17
CA GLU A 65 -20.61 -22.41 14.83
C GLU A 65 -21.74 -22.68 13.84
N ALA A 66 -22.02 -21.77 12.89
CA ALA A 66 -23.01 -22.00 11.84
C ALA A 66 -22.59 -23.11 10.87
N THR A 67 -21.32 -23.17 10.47
CA THR A 67 -20.78 -24.26 9.64
C THR A 67 -20.78 -25.59 10.38
N HIS A 68 -20.45 -25.58 11.67
CA HIS A 68 -20.54 -26.75 12.54
C HIS A 68 -22.00 -27.19 12.74
N ALA A 69 -22.93 -26.26 12.97
CA ALA A 69 -24.37 -26.54 13.04
C ALA A 69 -24.91 -27.08 11.71
N GLN A 70 -24.46 -26.55 10.56
CA GLN A 70 -24.80 -27.09 9.24
C GLN A 70 -24.29 -28.53 9.04
N SER A 71 -23.12 -28.86 9.60
CA SER A 71 -22.62 -30.24 9.62
C SER A 71 -23.46 -31.17 10.52
N ILE A 72 -24.00 -30.64 11.63
CA ILE A 72 -24.87 -31.38 12.57
C ILE A 72 -26.29 -31.60 12.02
N VAL A 73 -26.82 -30.70 11.19
CA VAL A 73 -28.18 -30.77 10.64
C VAL A 73 -28.31 -31.74 9.44
N GLY A 74 -27.26 -32.49 9.10
CA GLY A 74 -27.43 -33.78 8.44
C GLY A 74 -27.96 -33.76 6.99
N TRP A 75 -27.23 -33.12 6.08
CA TRP A 75 -27.25 -33.49 4.65
C TRP A 75 -26.17 -34.51 4.27
N GLY A 76 -25.49 -35.12 5.25
CA GLY A 76 -24.51 -36.18 5.01
C GLY A 76 -24.27 -37.07 6.22
N ARG A 77 -24.90 -38.26 6.20
CA ARG A 77 -24.65 -39.50 6.95
C ARG A 77 -24.42 -39.46 8.49
N GLN A 78 -25.16 -40.34 9.15
CA GLN A 78 -25.16 -40.66 10.58
C GLN A 78 -23.79 -41.05 11.15
N GLY A 79 -23.44 -40.47 12.30
CA GLY A 79 -22.36 -40.93 13.19
C GLY A 79 -22.36 -40.17 14.53
N THR A 80 -22.98 -40.79 15.55
CA THR A 80 -22.83 -40.63 17.01
C THR A 80 -22.41 -39.29 17.63
N VAL A 81 -23.36 -38.75 18.41
CA VAL A 81 -23.29 -37.60 19.33
C VAL A 81 -22.33 -37.85 20.49
N SER A 82 -21.57 -36.82 20.89
CA SER A 82 -21.09 -36.67 22.27
C SER A 82 -21.14 -35.20 22.68
N GLU A 83 -21.85 -34.99 23.78
CA GLU A 83 -22.09 -33.72 24.46
C GLU A 83 -20.82 -33.26 25.18
N THR A 84 -20.49 -31.96 25.12
CA THR A 84 -19.99 -31.22 26.29
C THR A 84 -20.40 -29.76 26.20
N SER A 85 -20.71 -29.20 27.37
CA SER A 85 -21.48 -28.00 27.64
C SER A 85 -20.64 -27.02 28.47
N SER A 86 -20.96 -25.72 28.30
CA SER A 86 -20.75 -24.59 29.22
C SER A 86 -19.31 -24.07 29.36
N ALA A 87 -18.99 -22.85 28.92
CA ALA A 87 -19.41 -21.54 29.44
C ALA A 87 -18.78 -21.20 30.81
N GLU A 88 -17.62 -20.53 30.77
CA GLU A 88 -17.15 -19.71 31.88
C GLU A 88 -16.86 -18.29 31.41
N THR A 89 -17.59 -17.37 32.03
CA THR A 89 -17.40 -15.93 31.99
C THR A 89 -16.57 -15.59 33.23
N SER A 90 -15.41 -14.93 33.13
CA SER A 90 -14.91 -14.03 34.19
C SER A 90 -13.65 -13.24 33.85
N ALA A 91 -13.78 -11.94 34.12
CA ALA A 91 -12.82 -10.95 34.61
C ALA A 91 -11.38 -10.89 34.04
N ALA A 92 -11.07 -9.75 33.44
CA ALA A 92 -9.71 -9.32 33.14
C ALA A 92 -8.88 -9.16 34.44
N PRO A 93 -7.67 -9.72 34.53
CA PRO A 93 -6.76 -9.42 35.63
C PRO A 93 -6.09 -8.05 35.39
N SER A 94 -5.92 -7.28 36.47
CA SER A 94 -5.10 -6.07 36.50
C SER A 94 -3.67 -6.36 36.01
N PRO A 95 -3.00 -5.44 35.30
CA PRO A 95 -1.68 -5.71 34.75
C PRO A 95 -0.64 -5.78 35.87
N ALA A 96 0.13 -6.88 35.90
CA ALA A 96 1.28 -7.04 36.76
C ALA A 96 2.38 -6.02 36.40
N ALA A 97 3.12 -5.60 37.43
CA ALA A 97 4.21 -4.65 37.32
C ALA A 97 5.32 -5.15 36.37
N MET A 98 5.83 -4.24 35.55
CA MET A 98 6.89 -4.49 34.57
C MET A 98 8.18 -4.88 35.29
N THR A 99 8.52 -6.17 35.30
CA THR A 99 9.77 -6.67 35.86
C THR A 99 10.90 -6.44 34.87
N HIS A 100 11.88 -5.62 35.26
CA HIS A 100 13.17 -5.53 34.58
C HIS A 100 13.85 -6.91 34.66
N ILE A 101 14.25 -7.45 33.50
CA ILE A 101 14.94 -8.74 33.42
C ILE A 101 16.39 -8.53 33.86
N THR A 102 16.70 -8.93 35.08
CA THR A 102 18.03 -9.35 35.52
C THR A 102 17.95 -10.84 35.80
N GLY A 103 18.06 -11.69 34.79
CA GLY A 103 17.93 -13.14 34.94
C GLY A 103 18.54 -13.89 33.77
N SER A 104 19.47 -14.79 34.08
CA SER A 104 20.29 -15.62 33.17
C SER A 104 19.49 -16.74 32.49
N SER A 105 18.36 -16.41 31.86
CA SER A 105 17.63 -17.34 30.99
C SER A 105 18.27 -17.29 29.59
N THR A 106 18.82 -18.41 29.13
CA THR A 106 19.47 -18.55 27.81
C THR A 106 18.49 -18.55 26.64
N ASP A 107 17.19 -18.63 26.89
CA ASP A 107 16.16 -18.62 25.84
C ASP A 107 15.46 -17.25 25.77
N PRO A 108 15.69 -16.47 24.68
CA PRO A 108 15.09 -15.16 24.49
C PRO A 108 13.56 -15.22 24.29
N PHE A 109 12.93 -16.39 24.17
CA PHE A 109 11.47 -16.50 24.03
C PHE A 109 10.74 -16.79 25.35
N THR A 110 11.46 -16.96 26.46
CA THR A 110 10.88 -17.29 27.78
C THR A 110 9.88 -16.27 28.34
N TYR A 111 9.80 -15.09 27.74
CA TYR A 111 8.84 -14.05 28.12
C TYR A 111 7.50 -14.08 27.38
N LEU A 112 7.37 -14.92 26.34
CA LEU A 112 6.11 -15.10 25.62
C LEU A 112 5.29 -16.08 26.44
N GLU A 113 4.22 -15.55 27.06
CA GLU A 113 3.56 -16.14 28.23
C GLU A 113 2.92 -17.50 27.88
N SER A 114 3.47 -18.56 28.47
CA SER A 114 3.16 -20.01 28.33
C SER A 114 4.14 -20.79 27.42
N PRO A 115 4.47 -22.06 27.77
CA PRO A 115 5.34 -22.90 26.94
C PRO A 115 4.84 -23.08 25.50
N ASP A 116 3.52 -23.10 25.31
CA ASP A 116 2.90 -23.16 23.99
C ASP A 116 3.12 -21.87 23.19
N ASP A 117 3.18 -20.72 23.87
CA ASP A 117 3.49 -19.44 23.26
C ASP A 117 4.95 -19.32 22.80
N ALA A 118 5.88 -20.00 23.46
CA ALA A 118 7.29 -19.99 23.09
C ALA A 118 7.56 -20.69 21.75
N TRP A 119 6.83 -21.77 21.44
CA TRP A 119 7.09 -22.55 20.22
C TRP A 119 6.62 -21.84 18.94
N TRP A 120 5.36 -21.41 18.86
CA TRP A 120 4.85 -20.77 17.64
C TRP A 120 5.55 -19.43 17.40
N SER A 121 5.90 -18.71 18.46
CA SER A 121 6.58 -17.42 18.37
C SER A 121 8.02 -17.56 17.89
N HIS A 122 8.71 -18.65 18.25
CA HIS A 122 10.03 -18.96 17.71
C HIS A 122 9.98 -19.20 16.19
N ASN A 123 8.99 -19.97 15.71
CA ASN A 123 8.79 -20.17 14.27
C ASN A 123 8.40 -18.89 13.54
N ALA A 124 7.50 -18.09 14.12
CA ALA A 124 7.08 -16.80 13.58
C ALA A 124 8.25 -15.81 13.51
N PHE A 125 9.11 -15.78 14.54
CA PHE A 125 10.30 -14.93 14.56
C PHE A 125 11.32 -15.38 13.52
N ARG A 126 11.56 -16.69 13.39
CA ARG A 126 12.44 -17.24 12.35
C ARG A 126 11.97 -16.81 10.96
N TYR A 127 10.68 -16.97 10.67
CA TYR A 127 10.09 -16.48 9.41
C TYR A 127 10.27 -14.96 9.24
N ALA A 128 10.04 -14.19 10.30
CA ALA A 128 10.21 -12.74 10.26
C ALA A 128 11.64 -12.33 9.86
N VAL A 129 12.65 -13.02 10.40
CA VAL A 129 14.07 -12.73 10.15
C VAL A 129 14.56 -13.27 8.81
N GLU A 130 14.19 -14.49 8.46
CA GLU A 130 14.73 -15.19 7.29
C GLU A 130 13.99 -14.83 5.99
N SER A 131 12.74 -14.37 6.06
CA SER A 131 11.91 -14.14 4.88
C SER A 131 11.29 -12.74 4.84
N TRP A 132 10.56 -12.33 5.89
CA TRP A 132 9.77 -11.09 5.84
C TRP A 132 10.63 -9.82 5.90
N LEU A 133 11.60 -9.71 6.81
CA LEU A 133 12.50 -8.56 6.87
C LEU A 133 13.32 -8.42 5.57
N PRO A 134 13.98 -9.47 5.04
CA PRO A 134 14.65 -9.38 3.76
C PRO A 134 13.75 -8.89 2.62
N SER A 135 12.49 -9.33 2.55
CA SER A 135 11.56 -8.89 1.51
C SER A 135 11.12 -7.43 1.67
N VAL A 136 10.98 -6.95 2.90
CA VAL A 136 10.68 -5.54 3.21
C VAL A 136 11.79 -4.60 2.74
N PHE A 137 13.05 -4.99 2.92
CA PHE A 137 14.22 -4.20 2.56
C PHE A 137 14.73 -4.49 1.14
N GLN A 138 14.02 -5.34 0.40
CA GLN A 138 14.37 -5.70 -0.96
C GLN A 138 14.15 -4.53 -1.92
N ASP A 139 15.03 -4.42 -2.92
CA ASP A 139 14.97 -3.42 -4.00
C ASP A 139 14.94 -1.95 -3.53
N LEU A 140 15.28 -1.68 -2.26
CA LEU A 140 15.43 -0.32 -1.74
C LEU A 140 16.57 0.45 -2.45
N ASP A 141 17.60 -0.25 -2.89
CA ASP A 141 18.73 0.31 -3.66
C ASP A 141 18.30 0.90 -5.00
N VAL A 142 17.13 0.50 -5.51
CA VAL A 142 16.56 1.08 -6.72
C VAL A 142 16.13 2.53 -6.48
N LEU A 143 15.70 2.87 -5.26
CA LEU A 143 15.16 4.19 -4.93
C LEU A 143 16.22 5.23 -4.62
N ASP A 144 17.38 4.80 -4.15
CA ASP A 144 18.50 5.69 -3.86
C ASP A 144 19.82 5.00 -4.22
N GLU A 145 20.46 5.46 -5.30
CA GLU A 145 21.74 4.95 -5.78
C GLU A 145 22.89 5.26 -4.84
N THR A 146 22.71 6.21 -3.91
CA THR A 146 23.71 6.57 -2.91
C THR A 146 23.70 5.62 -1.70
N LEU A 147 22.73 4.71 -1.62
CA LEU A 147 22.69 3.68 -0.59
C LEU A 147 23.92 2.77 -0.69
N PRO A 148 24.70 2.64 0.41
CA PRO A 148 25.80 1.70 0.46
C PRO A 148 25.27 0.26 0.50
N THR A 149 25.10 -0.32 -0.70
CA THR A 149 24.96 -1.76 -1.01
C THR A 149 23.95 -2.57 -0.16
N SER A 150 23.84 -3.87 -0.44
CA SER A 150 23.10 -4.85 0.37
C SER A 150 23.52 -4.84 1.86
N GLU A 151 24.74 -4.37 2.16
CA GLU A 151 25.32 -4.37 3.50
C GLU A 151 24.59 -3.41 4.45
N SER A 152 24.19 -2.21 4.00
CA SER A 152 23.45 -1.26 4.85
C SER A 152 22.06 -1.80 5.23
N CYS A 153 21.36 -2.43 4.29
CA CYS A 153 20.09 -3.09 4.57
C CYS A 153 20.27 -4.23 5.59
N LEU A 154 21.29 -5.07 5.41
CA LEU A 154 21.60 -6.16 6.36
C LEU A 154 21.94 -5.64 7.75
N ALA A 155 22.74 -4.57 7.85
CA ALA A 155 23.07 -3.93 9.13
C ALA A 155 21.81 -3.39 9.84
N THR A 156 20.88 -2.81 9.08
CA THR A 156 19.59 -2.31 9.61
C THR A 156 18.72 -3.48 10.09
N ILE A 157 18.62 -4.56 9.31
CA ILE A 157 17.91 -5.79 9.71
C ILE A 157 18.50 -6.35 11.00
N ASN A 158 19.82 -6.50 11.08
CA ASN A 158 20.49 -7.00 12.28
C ASN A 158 20.18 -6.14 13.51
N ARG A 159 20.15 -4.81 13.37
CA ARG A 159 19.78 -3.91 14.47
C ARG A 159 18.33 -4.11 14.92
N ILE A 160 17.40 -4.27 13.99
CA ILE A 160 15.98 -4.57 14.29
C ILE A 160 15.88 -5.89 15.05
N VAL A 161 16.57 -6.94 14.58
CA VAL A 161 16.61 -8.26 15.22
C VAL A 161 17.15 -8.17 16.65
N GLN A 162 18.28 -7.49 16.85
CA GLN A 162 18.83 -7.29 18.20
C GLN A 162 17.86 -6.50 19.10
N GLY A 163 17.19 -5.48 18.56
CA GLY A 163 16.15 -4.74 19.27
C GLY A 163 14.99 -5.64 19.72
N CYS A 164 14.53 -6.54 18.85
CA CYS A 164 13.48 -7.51 19.17
C CYS A 164 13.89 -8.47 20.29
N LEU A 165 15.12 -8.97 20.25
CA LEU A 165 15.65 -9.86 21.31
C LEU A 165 15.81 -9.13 22.65
N ALA A 166 16.06 -7.82 22.63
CA ALA A 166 16.25 -7.02 23.83
C ALA A 166 14.93 -6.46 24.42
N ASN A 167 13.88 -6.31 23.61
CA ASN A 167 12.66 -5.61 24.02
C ASN A 167 11.39 -6.26 23.44
N ARG A 168 10.45 -6.58 24.35
CA ARG A 168 9.17 -7.21 24.03
C ARG A 168 8.31 -6.37 23.07
N MET A 169 8.34 -5.05 23.18
CA MET A 169 7.59 -4.17 22.29
C MET A 169 8.04 -4.34 20.83
N HIS A 170 9.35 -4.34 20.61
CA HIS A 170 9.96 -4.54 19.30
C HIS A 170 9.59 -5.92 18.74
N MET A 171 9.73 -6.96 19.57
CA MET A 171 9.36 -8.34 19.20
C MET A 171 7.88 -8.42 18.77
N PHE A 172 6.95 -7.97 19.61
CA PHE A 172 5.52 -8.07 19.29
C PHE A 172 5.11 -7.25 18.07
N SER A 173 5.75 -6.10 17.83
CA SER A 173 5.45 -5.27 16.66
C SER A 173 5.91 -5.95 15.36
N LEU A 174 7.11 -6.54 15.36
CA LEU A 174 7.63 -7.33 14.25
C LEU A 174 6.74 -8.54 13.97
N LEU A 175 6.42 -9.32 15.01
CA LEU A 175 5.60 -10.52 14.88
C LEU A 175 4.18 -10.20 14.39
N ALA A 176 3.57 -9.11 14.85
CA ALA A 176 2.25 -8.69 14.36
C ALA A 176 2.25 -8.49 12.84
N ALA A 177 3.27 -7.78 12.32
CA ALA A 177 3.39 -7.52 10.90
C ALA A 177 3.70 -8.81 10.10
N SER A 178 4.69 -9.60 10.54
CA SER A 178 5.14 -10.77 9.79
C SER A 178 4.12 -11.91 9.80
N THR A 179 3.47 -12.21 10.93
CA THR A 179 2.40 -13.22 10.95
C THR A 179 1.10 -12.68 10.36
N GLY A 180 0.90 -11.36 10.40
CA GLY A 180 -0.19 -10.69 9.70
C GLY A 180 -0.06 -10.88 8.19
N PHE A 181 1.16 -10.77 7.67
CA PHE A 181 1.46 -11.06 6.27
C PHE A 181 1.12 -12.51 5.90
N LEU A 182 1.59 -13.49 6.68
CA LEU A 182 1.27 -14.91 6.47
C LEU A 182 -0.25 -15.16 6.45
N LYS A 183 -0.98 -14.60 7.42
CA LYS A 183 -2.43 -14.82 7.59
C LYS A 183 -3.28 -14.10 6.55
N TYR A 184 -3.08 -12.79 6.37
CA TYR A 184 -4.01 -11.96 5.60
C TYR A 184 -3.58 -11.77 4.16
N VAL A 185 -2.28 -11.85 3.87
CA VAL A 185 -1.78 -11.68 2.50
C VAL A 185 -1.59 -13.02 1.83
N LEU A 186 -0.87 -13.95 2.46
CA LEU A 186 -0.64 -15.29 1.91
C LEU A 186 -1.78 -16.27 2.18
N ARG A 187 -2.74 -15.90 3.04
CA ARG A 187 -3.90 -16.74 3.42
C ARG A 187 -3.49 -18.11 3.98
N LEU A 188 -2.34 -18.18 4.66
CA LEU A 188 -1.88 -19.40 5.32
C LEU A 188 -2.59 -19.59 6.65
N GLN A 189 -2.92 -20.85 6.96
CA GLN A 189 -3.34 -21.23 8.30
C GLN A 189 -2.11 -21.21 9.21
N LEU A 190 -2.23 -20.49 10.33
CA LEU A 190 -1.19 -20.41 11.34
C LEU A 190 -1.46 -21.43 12.45
N ASP A 191 -0.39 -21.95 13.05
CA ASP A 191 -0.46 -22.83 14.23
C ASP A 191 -1.33 -22.21 15.34
N ARG A 192 -1.16 -20.90 15.54
CA ARG A 192 -2.05 -20.07 16.35
C ARG A 192 -2.73 -19.04 15.47
N HIS A 193 -4.00 -19.27 15.16
CA HIS A 193 -4.76 -18.45 14.20
C HIS A 193 -4.87 -16.97 14.60
N ASP A 194 -4.98 -16.66 15.90
CA ASP A 194 -5.07 -15.29 16.43
C ASP A 194 -3.69 -14.65 16.72
N SER A 195 -2.59 -15.30 16.34
CA SER A 195 -1.24 -14.82 16.66
C SER A 195 -0.94 -13.38 16.21
N PRO A 196 -1.29 -12.92 14.99
CA PRO A 196 -1.00 -11.54 14.63
C PRO A 196 -1.81 -10.53 15.45
N GLU A 197 -3.09 -10.79 15.72
CA GLU A 197 -3.91 -9.87 16.52
C GLU A 197 -3.51 -9.88 17.99
N TYR A 198 -3.10 -11.03 18.52
CA TYR A 198 -2.51 -11.17 19.85
C TYR A 198 -1.24 -10.31 19.96
N CYS A 199 -0.30 -10.47 19.02
CA CYS A 199 0.93 -9.69 18.95
C CYS A 199 0.63 -8.18 18.84
N MET A 200 -0.28 -7.77 17.96
CA MET A 200 -0.71 -6.38 17.81
C MET A 200 -1.27 -5.83 19.14
N GLY A 201 -2.13 -6.59 19.82
CA GLY A 201 -2.72 -6.20 21.10
C GLY A 201 -1.68 -5.99 22.21
N LYS A 202 -0.68 -6.87 22.31
CA LYS A 202 0.44 -6.80 23.27
C LYS A 202 1.41 -5.67 22.89
N ALA A 203 1.76 -5.51 21.62
CA ALA A 203 2.60 -4.42 21.13
C ALA A 203 2.00 -3.06 21.50
N LEU A 204 0.70 -2.83 21.24
CA LEU A 204 0.00 -1.60 21.62
C LEU A 204 -0.05 -1.36 23.13
N GLN A 205 -0.10 -2.42 23.94
CA GLN A 205 -0.03 -2.31 25.40
C GLN A 205 1.36 -1.82 25.84
N HIS A 206 2.42 -2.43 25.34
CA HIS A 206 3.80 -2.03 25.63
C HIS A 206 4.11 -0.63 25.12
N LEU A 207 3.71 -0.31 23.88
CA LEU A 207 3.87 1.00 23.25
C LEU A 207 3.24 2.11 24.09
N ARG A 208 2.01 1.92 24.60
CA ARG A 208 1.37 2.92 25.45
C ARG A 208 2.14 3.14 26.76
N HIS A 209 2.64 2.09 27.38
CA HIS A 209 3.44 2.22 28.60
C HIS A 209 4.76 2.93 28.31
N HIS A 210 5.42 2.56 27.21
CA HIS A 210 6.66 3.18 26.77
C HIS A 210 6.47 4.68 26.48
N LEU A 211 5.43 5.06 25.74
CA LEU A 211 5.12 6.46 25.46
C LEU A 211 4.70 7.25 26.71
N ALA A 212 4.05 6.60 27.69
CA ALA A 212 3.71 7.22 28.96
C ALA A 212 4.96 7.58 29.80
N SER A 213 6.07 6.85 29.62
CA SER A 213 7.36 7.17 30.23
C SER A 213 8.16 8.26 29.51
N ALA A 214 7.58 8.89 28.48
CA ALA A 214 8.22 9.97 27.71
C ALA A 214 9.61 9.57 27.15
N PRO A 215 9.66 8.53 26.31
CA PRO A 215 10.92 8.01 25.82
C PRO A 215 11.51 8.96 24.78
N GLN A 216 12.84 8.97 24.66
CA GLN A 216 13.48 9.64 23.54
C GLN A 216 13.09 8.95 22.23
N ALA A 217 12.81 9.75 21.20
CA ALA A 217 12.57 9.24 19.86
C ALA A 217 13.81 8.49 19.37
N ASN A 218 13.61 7.34 18.73
CA ASN A 218 14.67 6.57 18.10
C ASN A 218 14.11 5.77 16.92
N GLU A 219 15.01 5.22 16.09
CA GLU A 219 14.61 4.47 14.90
C GLU A 219 13.88 3.16 15.19
N SER A 220 14.18 2.51 16.31
CA SER A 220 13.51 1.26 16.69
C SER A 220 12.02 1.50 16.95
N LEU A 221 11.67 2.58 17.65
CA LEU A 221 10.27 2.98 17.87
C LEU A 221 9.58 3.38 16.56
N ILE A 222 10.30 4.05 15.65
CA ILE A 222 9.78 4.35 14.31
C ILE A 222 9.46 3.05 13.57
N PHE A 223 10.38 2.09 13.55
CA PHE A 223 10.17 0.81 12.90
C PHE A 223 8.98 0.05 13.49
N ASP A 224 8.82 0.04 14.82
CA ASP A 224 7.67 -0.62 15.46
C ASP A 224 6.35 -0.04 14.97
N LEU A 225 6.19 1.28 15.03
CA LEU A 225 4.96 1.94 14.59
C LEU A 225 4.68 1.67 13.12
N LYS A 226 5.73 1.60 12.31
CA LYS A 226 5.64 1.20 10.92
C LYS A 226 5.20 -0.25 10.77
N ALA A 227 5.74 -1.19 11.55
CA ALA A 227 5.32 -2.58 11.54
C ALA A 227 3.83 -2.72 11.93
N LEU A 228 3.38 -2.01 12.96
CA LEU A 228 1.96 -1.95 13.34
C LEU A 228 1.10 -1.33 12.23
N SER A 229 1.58 -0.27 11.58
CA SER A 229 0.92 0.31 10.39
C SER A 229 0.78 -0.69 9.25
N THR A 230 1.80 -1.51 9.02
CA THR A 230 1.80 -2.54 7.99
C THR A 230 0.83 -3.67 8.32
N PHE A 231 0.75 -4.08 9.59
CA PHE A 231 -0.28 -4.99 10.05
C PHE A 231 -1.70 -4.44 9.79
N GLU A 232 -1.97 -3.19 10.17
CA GLU A 232 -3.29 -2.56 9.93
C GLU A 232 -3.64 -2.50 8.44
N ARG A 233 -2.63 -2.27 7.58
CA ARG A 233 -2.79 -2.32 6.11
C ARG A 233 -3.16 -3.72 5.61
N TYR A 234 -2.55 -4.78 6.17
CA TYR A 234 -2.88 -6.16 5.80
C TYR A 234 -4.32 -6.56 6.16
N VAL A 235 -4.91 -5.92 7.16
CA VAL A 235 -6.34 -6.09 7.51
C VAL A 235 -7.25 -5.02 6.89
N GLU A 236 -6.75 -4.30 5.89
CA GLU A 236 -7.46 -3.22 5.17
C GLU A 236 -7.93 -2.03 6.05
N ASN A 237 -7.37 -1.89 7.26
CA ASN A 237 -7.63 -0.76 8.14
C ASN A 237 -6.66 0.40 7.86
N PHE A 238 -6.81 1.04 6.70
CA PHE A 238 -5.94 2.14 6.28
C PHE A 238 -5.98 3.36 7.21
N GLU A 239 -7.11 3.62 7.88
CA GLU A 239 -7.23 4.69 8.89
C GLU A 239 -6.38 4.41 10.14
N GLY A 240 -6.38 3.16 10.59
CA GLY A 240 -5.51 2.70 11.69
C GLY A 240 -4.04 2.79 11.31
N ALA A 241 -3.70 2.32 10.10
CA ALA A 241 -2.35 2.43 9.55
C ALA A 241 -1.89 3.90 9.51
N ARG A 242 -2.74 4.79 9.02
CA ARG A 242 -2.47 6.23 8.95
C ARG A 242 -2.27 6.87 10.32
N THR A 243 -3.00 6.41 11.34
CA THR A 243 -2.80 6.87 12.72
C THR A 243 -1.39 6.56 13.22
N HIS A 244 -0.86 5.37 12.95
CA HIS A 244 0.52 5.03 13.29
C HIS A 244 1.54 5.89 12.52
N LEU A 245 1.31 6.14 11.23
CA LEU A 245 2.22 6.97 10.43
C LEU A 245 2.23 8.45 10.83
N ARG A 246 1.10 9.00 11.31
CA ARG A 246 1.08 10.36 11.89
C ARG A 246 2.07 10.46 13.05
N MET A 247 2.11 9.46 13.93
CA MET A 247 3.10 9.41 15.02
C MET A 247 4.52 9.29 14.48
N VAL A 248 4.75 8.43 13.47
CA VAL A 248 6.06 8.30 12.84
C VAL A 248 6.54 9.65 12.31
N LYS A 249 5.69 10.41 11.61
CA LYS A 249 6.01 11.77 11.15
C LYS A 249 6.47 12.67 12.30
N HIS A 250 5.77 12.66 13.43
CA HIS A 250 6.16 13.46 14.59
C HIS A 250 7.48 13.02 15.22
N LEU A 251 7.73 11.72 15.34
CA LEU A 251 9.01 11.19 15.83
C LEU A 251 10.17 11.52 14.88
N VAL A 252 9.95 11.46 13.58
CA VAL A 252 10.95 11.83 12.58
C VAL A 252 11.25 13.33 12.66
N GLN A 253 10.24 14.17 12.83
CA GLN A 253 10.42 15.61 13.04
C GLN A 253 11.21 15.91 14.33
N SER A 254 10.95 15.19 15.42
CA SER A 254 11.66 15.39 16.69
C SER A 254 13.12 14.94 16.64
N LEU A 255 13.45 13.97 15.78
CA LEU A 255 14.83 13.56 15.49
C LEU A 255 15.60 14.57 14.61
N GLY A 256 14.94 15.60 14.08
CA GLY A 256 15.56 16.59 13.19
C GLY A 256 15.25 16.39 11.70
N GLY A 257 14.31 15.49 11.37
CA GLY A 257 13.85 15.24 10.00
C GLY A 257 14.25 13.88 9.44
N LEU A 258 13.77 13.59 8.24
CA LEU A 258 13.99 12.30 7.55
C LEU A 258 15.47 12.03 7.24
N GLU A 259 16.26 13.07 6.99
CA GLU A 259 17.67 12.96 6.60
C GLU A 259 18.58 12.50 7.75
N ILE A 260 18.10 12.54 8.99
CA ILE A 260 18.84 12.04 10.16
C ILE A 260 18.71 10.51 10.30
N LEU A 261 17.69 9.91 9.68
CA LEU A 261 17.50 8.47 9.72
C LEU A 261 18.52 7.76 8.85
N ASP A 262 18.85 6.55 9.25
CA ASP A 262 19.63 5.64 8.43
C ASP A 262 18.97 5.46 7.05
N PRO A 263 19.75 5.44 5.96
CA PRO A 263 19.20 5.49 4.62
C PRO A 263 18.13 4.41 4.31
N PRO A 264 18.27 3.12 4.71
CA PRO A 264 17.20 2.14 4.50
C PRO A 264 15.91 2.46 5.28
N MET A 265 16.04 2.97 6.50
CA MET A 265 14.89 3.36 7.33
C MET A 265 14.13 4.54 6.73
N ARG A 266 14.87 5.53 6.21
CA ARG A 266 14.33 6.69 5.47
C ARG A 266 13.52 6.25 4.25
N LEU A 267 14.04 5.33 3.43
CA LEU A 267 13.32 4.83 2.26
C LEU A 267 12.04 4.09 2.63
N ILE A 268 12.12 3.23 3.66
CA ILE A 268 10.94 2.55 4.16
C ILE A 268 9.90 3.57 4.62
N CYS A 269 10.30 4.62 5.38
CA CYS A 269 9.47 5.78 5.76
C CYS A 269 8.65 6.30 4.59
N TRP A 270 9.28 6.58 3.45
CA TRP A 270 8.59 7.02 2.23
C TRP A 270 7.66 5.98 1.63
N LEU A 271 8.16 4.77 1.38
CA LEU A 271 7.39 3.76 0.65
C LEU A 271 6.08 3.39 1.35
N TRP A 272 6.13 3.12 2.66
CA TRP A 272 4.90 2.70 3.34
C TRP A 272 3.92 3.86 3.57
N ASP A 273 4.42 5.10 3.63
CA ASP A 273 3.54 6.26 3.62
C ASP A 273 2.79 6.39 2.29
N LEU A 274 3.46 6.14 1.16
CA LEU A 274 2.79 6.07 -0.15
C LEU A 274 1.73 4.97 -0.22
N LEU A 275 2.00 3.79 0.36
CA LEU A 275 1.04 2.68 0.37
C LEU A 275 -0.22 3.00 1.19
N VAL A 276 -0.06 3.68 2.33
CA VAL A 276 -1.18 4.07 3.20
C VAL A 276 -1.94 5.27 2.63
N ALA A 277 -1.23 6.28 2.12
CA ALA A 277 -1.81 7.40 1.39
C ALA A 277 -2.64 6.90 0.18
N GLY A 278 -2.06 5.95 -0.54
CA GLY A 278 -2.71 5.18 -1.57
C GLY A 278 -4.03 4.56 -1.11
N GLY A 279 -4.02 3.73 -0.06
CA GLY A 279 -5.25 3.10 0.42
C GLY A 279 -6.30 4.08 0.94
N THR A 280 -5.89 5.12 1.65
CA THR A 280 -6.81 6.17 2.18
C THR A 280 -7.32 7.14 1.11
N GLY A 281 -6.63 7.26 -0.03
CA GLY A 281 -6.87 8.34 -1.00
C GLY A 281 -6.47 9.72 -0.48
N GLU A 282 -5.74 9.79 0.64
CA GLU A 282 -5.23 11.05 1.21
C GLU A 282 -3.80 11.37 0.72
N THR A 283 -3.39 12.62 0.90
CA THR A 283 -2.01 13.04 0.63
C THR A 283 -0.99 12.31 1.52
N PRO A 284 0.17 11.91 0.97
CA PRO A 284 1.29 11.36 1.74
C PRO A 284 1.71 12.30 2.88
N LEU A 285 2.03 11.73 4.04
CA LEU A 285 2.45 12.49 5.21
C LEU A 285 3.89 13.00 5.10
N MET A 286 4.74 12.24 4.40
CA MET A 286 6.14 12.53 4.15
C MET A 286 6.30 13.32 2.84
N PRO A 287 7.13 14.38 2.84
CA PRO A 287 7.37 15.17 1.63
C PRO A 287 8.14 14.38 0.58
N LEU A 288 7.89 14.69 -0.70
CA LEU A 288 8.70 14.20 -1.81
C LEU A 288 10.03 14.95 -1.83
N THR A 289 11.08 14.32 -1.31
CA THR A 289 12.46 14.86 -1.33
C THR A 289 13.35 14.20 -2.38
N TRP A 290 12.82 13.19 -3.07
CA TRP A 290 13.53 12.38 -4.05
C TRP A 290 12.66 12.29 -5.30
N ASP A 291 13.03 13.05 -6.32
CA ASP A 291 12.43 12.90 -7.65
C ASP A 291 13.60 12.90 -8.65
N PRO A 292 13.82 11.80 -9.40
CA PRO A 292 14.87 11.78 -10.41
C PRO A 292 14.60 12.74 -11.57
N GLY A 293 13.39 13.31 -11.65
CA GLY A 293 13.00 14.22 -12.73
C GLY A 293 12.82 13.50 -14.07
N LEU A 294 12.68 14.30 -15.13
CA LEU A 294 12.62 13.81 -16.51
C LEU A 294 13.98 13.31 -16.99
N LEU A 295 14.00 12.30 -17.84
CA LEU A 295 15.20 11.95 -18.60
C LEU A 295 15.62 13.11 -19.51
N PRO A 296 16.93 13.29 -19.77
CA PRO A 296 17.43 14.27 -20.73
C PRO A 296 16.76 14.12 -22.09
N ARG A 297 16.40 15.26 -22.70
CA ARG A 297 15.73 15.27 -24.02
C ARG A 297 16.56 14.59 -25.10
N GLN A 298 17.89 14.72 -25.07
CA GLN A 298 18.77 14.03 -26.02
C GLN A 298 18.62 12.51 -25.88
N GLN A 299 18.62 11.99 -24.65
CA GLN A 299 18.48 10.55 -24.42
C GLN A 299 17.14 10.00 -24.96
N MET A 300 16.04 10.71 -24.72
CA MET A 300 14.75 10.33 -25.29
C MET A 300 14.77 10.33 -26.84
N ARG A 301 15.34 11.38 -27.43
CA ARG A 301 15.34 11.59 -28.89
C ARG A 301 16.29 10.66 -29.64
N ASP A 302 17.46 10.41 -29.07
CA ASP A 302 18.58 9.81 -29.79
C ASP A 302 18.71 8.30 -29.47
N GLU A 303 18.18 7.84 -28.34
CA GLU A 303 18.27 6.44 -27.89
C GLU A 303 16.89 5.78 -27.81
N ILE A 304 16.00 6.29 -26.94
CA ILE A 304 14.79 5.56 -26.54
C ILE A 304 13.74 5.52 -27.65
N LEU A 305 13.34 6.68 -28.19
CA LEU A 305 12.31 6.74 -29.23
C LEU A 305 12.74 6.06 -30.54
N PRO A 306 13.99 6.24 -31.03
CA PRO A 306 14.46 5.50 -32.20
C PRO A 306 14.48 3.99 -31.99
N ALA A 307 14.87 3.51 -30.80
CA ALA A 307 14.88 2.08 -30.50
C ALA A 307 13.47 1.49 -30.51
N LEU A 308 12.49 2.17 -29.91
CA LEU A 308 11.08 1.76 -30.00
C LEU A 308 10.61 1.67 -31.45
N ALA A 309 10.92 2.69 -32.26
CA ALA A 309 10.55 2.72 -33.67
C ALA A 309 11.21 1.57 -34.47
N GLN A 310 12.48 1.26 -34.21
CA GLN A 310 13.20 0.14 -34.82
C GLN A 310 12.58 -1.21 -34.45
N SER A 311 12.03 -1.33 -33.25
CA SER A 311 11.27 -2.49 -32.80
C SER A 311 9.82 -2.51 -33.27
N GLY A 312 9.40 -1.54 -34.09
CA GLY A 312 8.02 -1.44 -34.59
C GLY A 312 7.00 -1.07 -33.51
N VAL A 313 7.45 -0.49 -32.40
CA VAL A 313 6.60 -0.05 -31.29
C VAL A 313 6.26 1.42 -31.47
N ILE A 314 4.95 1.73 -31.45
CA ILE A 314 4.45 3.10 -31.45
C ILE A 314 4.55 3.64 -30.01
N PRO A 315 5.26 4.75 -29.77
CA PRO A 315 5.33 5.36 -28.45
C PRO A 315 3.94 5.79 -27.97
N SER A 316 3.54 5.26 -26.83
CA SER A 316 2.20 5.46 -26.29
C SER A 316 2.04 6.80 -25.58
N GLY A 317 0.78 7.21 -25.38
CA GLY A 317 0.41 8.38 -24.56
C GLY A 317 0.22 9.69 -25.32
N ALA A 318 0.47 9.74 -26.63
CA ALA A 318 0.26 10.96 -27.43
C ALA A 318 -1.19 11.49 -27.35
N GLY A 319 -2.18 10.60 -27.23
CA GLY A 319 -3.58 10.97 -27.07
C GLY A 319 -3.87 11.71 -25.76
N LEU A 320 -3.05 11.57 -24.73
CA LEU A 320 -3.26 12.28 -23.45
C LEU A 320 -2.87 13.75 -23.51
N LEU A 321 -1.99 14.15 -24.43
CA LEU A 321 -1.53 15.54 -24.53
C LEU A 321 -2.66 16.51 -24.87
N GLN A 322 -3.68 16.06 -25.60
CA GLN A 322 -4.83 16.89 -25.96
C GLN A 322 -5.69 17.30 -24.75
N TYR A 323 -5.57 16.59 -23.63
CA TYR A 323 -6.31 16.88 -22.40
C TYR A 323 -5.55 17.79 -21.45
N GLY A 324 -4.32 18.22 -21.78
CA GLY A 324 -3.48 19.02 -20.89
C GLY A 324 -4.09 20.35 -20.43
N SER A 325 -4.97 20.96 -21.24
CA SER A 325 -5.73 22.18 -20.88
C SER A 325 -7.11 21.89 -20.29
N MET A 326 -7.56 20.63 -20.33
CA MET A 326 -8.89 20.20 -19.89
C MET A 326 -8.86 19.56 -18.49
N VAL A 327 -7.67 19.34 -17.94
CA VAL A 327 -7.46 18.82 -16.59
C VAL A 327 -7.02 19.92 -15.64
N GLN A 328 -7.04 19.63 -14.34
CA GLN A 328 -6.50 20.52 -13.32
C GLN A 328 -5.05 20.93 -13.64
N PRO A 329 -4.66 22.19 -13.40
CA PRO A 329 -3.32 22.68 -13.69
C PRO A 329 -2.19 21.83 -13.09
N GLU A 330 -2.42 21.25 -11.91
CA GLU A 330 -1.47 20.39 -11.20
C GLU A 330 -1.26 19.04 -11.90
N LEU A 331 -2.29 18.51 -12.56
CA LEU A 331 -2.23 17.24 -13.28
C LEU A 331 -1.56 17.40 -14.65
N SER A 332 -1.70 18.55 -15.30
CA SER A 332 -1.13 18.84 -16.63
C SER A 332 0.37 18.52 -16.77
N PRO A 333 1.29 18.97 -15.88
CA PRO A 333 2.69 18.58 -15.96
C PRO A 333 2.91 17.09 -15.67
N ILE A 334 2.08 16.49 -14.81
CA ILE A 334 2.16 15.05 -14.50
C ILE A 334 1.79 14.20 -15.72
N LEU A 335 0.88 14.66 -16.60
CA LEU A 335 0.59 13.98 -17.88
C LEU A 335 1.86 13.80 -18.71
N VAL A 336 2.63 14.87 -18.90
CA VAL A 336 3.87 14.84 -19.70
C VAL A 336 4.89 13.89 -19.07
N ASP A 337 5.02 13.95 -17.74
CA ASP A 337 5.92 13.11 -16.98
C ASP A 337 5.54 11.63 -17.07
N MET A 338 4.25 11.32 -17.00
CA MET A 338 3.69 9.98 -17.11
C MET A 338 3.89 9.40 -18.52
N ILE A 339 3.73 10.22 -19.57
CA ILE A 339 3.99 9.81 -20.95
C ILE A 339 5.47 9.44 -21.15
N GLN A 340 6.40 10.30 -20.70
CA GLN A 340 7.83 9.98 -20.80
C GLN A 340 8.16 8.71 -20.01
N TRP A 341 7.70 8.62 -18.77
CA TRP A 341 7.90 7.44 -17.92
C TRP A 341 7.42 6.16 -18.63
N PHE A 342 6.23 6.20 -19.22
CA PHE A 342 5.65 5.03 -19.87
C PHE A 342 6.41 4.62 -21.14
N GLN A 343 6.87 5.58 -21.95
CA GLN A 343 7.70 5.29 -23.12
C GLN A 343 9.02 4.61 -22.71
N VAL A 344 9.61 5.04 -21.59
CA VAL A 344 10.78 4.38 -21.02
C VAL A 344 10.44 2.96 -20.54
N GLN A 345 9.25 2.75 -19.97
CA GLN A 345 8.79 1.40 -19.63
C GLN A 345 8.61 0.51 -20.86
N GLN A 346 8.05 1.02 -21.96
CA GLN A 346 7.99 0.30 -23.24
C GLN A 346 9.39 -0.09 -23.71
N TYR A 347 10.35 0.82 -23.61
CA TYR A 347 11.74 0.57 -24.00
C TYR A 347 12.39 -0.52 -23.12
N ASN A 348 12.24 -0.43 -21.80
CA ASN A 348 12.72 -1.45 -20.87
C ASN A 348 12.08 -2.83 -21.14
N ARG A 349 10.79 -2.86 -21.54
CA ARG A 349 10.05 -4.09 -21.88
C ARG A 349 10.62 -4.75 -23.13
N VAL A 350 10.76 -4.00 -24.21
CA VAL A 350 11.25 -4.50 -25.51
C VAL A 350 12.67 -5.03 -25.41
N HIS A 351 13.55 -4.33 -24.69
CA HIS A 351 14.94 -4.74 -24.52
C HIS A 351 15.17 -5.76 -23.39
N ASN A 352 14.10 -6.12 -22.67
CA ASN A 352 14.15 -7.00 -21.50
C ASN A 352 15.25 -6.62 -20.49
N PHE A 353 15.40 -5.31 -20.25
CA PHE A 353 16.38 -4.84 -19.28
C PHE A 353 15.97 -5.27 -17.88
N SER A 354 16.97 -5.74 -17.13
CA SER A 354 16.87 -6.02 -15.70
C SER A 354 18.01 -5.29 -15.00
N ARG A 355 17.67 -4.45 -14.02
CA ARG A 355 18.56 -3.64 -13.20
C ARG A 355 19.40 -2.62 -13.97
N SER A 356 18.97 -2.19 -15.16
CA SER A 356 19.64 -1.12 -15.90
C SER A 356 19.47 0.24 -15.20
N PRO A 357 20.36 1.23 -15.42
CA PRO A 357 20.18 2.59 -14.89
C PRO A 357 18.85 3.21 -15.31
N VAL A 358 18.39 2.93 -16.54
CA VAL A 358 17.13 3.40 -17.09
C VAL A 358 15.93 2.76 -16.39
N GLU A 359 15.99 1.47 -16.05
CA GLU A 359 14.95 0.80 -15.26
C GLU A 359 14.92 1.32 -13.81
N LYS A 360 16.10 1.56 -13.21
CA LYS A 360 16.19 2.17 -11.88
C LYS A 360 15.62 3.58 -11.86
N TRP A 361 15.91 4.39 -12.89
CA TRP A 361 15.26 5.68 -13.09
C TRP A 361 13.73 5.51 -13.20
N ALA A 362 13.26 4.57 -14.01
CA ALA A 362 11.83 4.37 -14.25
C ALA A 362 11.07 3.95 -12.97
N THR A 363 11.71 3.14 -12.11
CA THR A 363 11.15 2.73 -10.83
C THR A 363 11.12 3.90 -9.83
N ARG A 364 12.20 4.68 -9.70
CA ARG A 364 12.19 5.91 -8.89
C ARG A 364 11.12 6.89 -9.35
N ARG A 365 11.03 7.06 -10.67
CA ARG A 365 10.09 7.98 -11.30
C ARG A 365 8.63 7.54 -11.09
N SER A 366 8.33 6.24 -11.12
CA SER A 366 6.96 5.76 -10.88
C SER A 366 6.47 6.14 -9.49
N HIS A 367 7.28 5.93 -8.45
CA HIS A 367 6.91 6.32 -7.09
C HIS A 367 6.83 7.85 -6.89
N ALA A 368 7.71 8.63 -7.52
CA ALA A 368 7.62 10.09 -7.48
C ALA A 368 6.35 10.61 -8.16
N ILE A 369 5.94 9.99 -9.29
CA ILE A 369 4.66 10.30 -9.95
C ILE A 369 3.48 9.92 -9.05
N VAL A 370 3.49 8.73 -8.42
CA VAL A 370 2.45 8.31 -7.46
C VAL A 370 2.33 9.33 -6.32
N HIS A 371 3.45 9.76 -5.74
CA HIS A 371 3.44 10.78 -4.69
C HIS A 371 2.74 12.06 -5.15
N ARG A 372 3.11 12.56 -6.34
CA ARG A 372 2.53 13.78 -6.92
C ARG A 372 1.05 13.63 -7.23
N LEU A 373 0.63 12.49 -7.78
CA LEU A 373 -0.78 12.18 -8.05
C LEU A 373 -1.62 12.17 -6.76
N LEU A 374 -1.11 11.56 -5.69
CA LEU A 374 -1.78 11.53 -4.38
C LEU A 374 -1.74 12.89 -3.66
N SER A 375 -0.84 13.78 -4.07
CA SER A 375 -0.70 15.13 -3.51
C SER A 375 -1.55 16.19 -4.21
N ILE A 376 -2.23 15.85 -5.32
CA ILE A 376 -3.17 16.76 -5.98
C ILE A 376 -4.30 17.06 -5.00
N SER A 377 -4.47 18.35 -4.67
CA SER A 377 -5.55 18.80 -3.80
C SER A 377 -6.90 18.71 -4.52
N PRO A 378 -8.00 18.41 -3.83
CA PRO A 378 -9.32 18.52 -4.42
C PRO A 378 -9.53 19.98 -4.86
N GLY A 379 -9.67 20.20 -6.17
CA GLY A 379 -9.74 21.55 -6.72
C GLY A 379 -11.01 22.32 -6.33
N SER A 380 -10.99 23.63 -6.58
CA SER A 380 -12.14 24.52 -6.40
C SER A 380 -13.34 24.05 -7.25
N PRO A 381 -14.59 24.13 -6.76
CA PRO A 381 -15.79 23.64 -7.43
C PRO A 381 -16.16 24.39 -8.74
N SER A 382 -15.35 25.34 -9.20
CA SER A 382 -15.64 26.22 -10.33
C SER A 382 -15.66 25.55 -11.70
N ASP A 383 -15.09 24.35 -11.84
CA ASP A 383 -15.15 23.56 -13.09
C ASP A 383 -15.32 22.06 -12.77
N ARG A 384 -16.57 21.64 -12.56
CA ARG A 384 -16.91 20.30 -12.09
C ARG A 384 -16.44 19.19 -13.04
N LEU A 385 -16.58 19.38 -14.36
CA LEU A 385 -16.13 18.42 -15.36
C LEU A 385 -14.62 18.28 -15.39
N GLN A 386 -13.88 19.39 -15.36
CA GLN A 386 -12.42 19.35 -15.23
C GLN A 386 -12.00 18.58 -13.98
N LEU A 387 -12.67 18.78 -12.84
CA LEU A 387 -12.38 18.03 -11.61
C LEU A 387 -12.63 16.53 -11.78
N MET A 388 -13.79 16.14 -12.32
CA MET A 388 -14.16 14.74 -12.51
C MET A 388 -13.23 14.03 -13.50
N LEU A 389 -12.94 14.67 -14.64
CA LEU A 389 -12.01 14.13 -15.64
C LEU A 389 -10.59 13.98 -15.06
N SER A 390 -10.12 14.97 -14.30
CA SER A 390 -8.81 14.93 -13.64
C SER A 390 -8.73 13.77 -12.65
N GLU A 391 -9.78 13.55 -11.85
CA GLU A 391 -9.83 12.44 -10.91
C GLU A 391 -9.83 11.09 -11.64
N CYS A 392 -10.59 10.95 -12.73
CA CYS A 392 -10.58 9.74 -13.54
C CYS A 392 -9.17 9.44 -14.09
N ILE A 393 -8.51 10.44 -14.70
CA ILE A 393 -7.14 10.29 -15.24
C ILE A 393 -6.14 9.94 -14.12
N LYS A 394 -6.24 10.61 -12.96
CA LYS A 394 -5.40 10.34 -11.80
C LYS A 394 -5.54 8.88 -11.35
N GLN A 395 -6.76 8.37 -11.20
CA GLN A 395 -7.00 6.99 -10.80
C GLN A 395 -6.51 5.99 -11.86
N SER A 396 -6.72 6.28 -13.15
CA SER A 396 -6.19 5.46 -14.24
C SER A 396 -4.66 5.39 -14.23
N PHE A 397 -3.96 6.50 -13.95
CA PHE A 397 -2.50 6.49 -13.83
C PHE A 397 -2.02 5.66 -12.65
N LEU A 398 -2.67 5.76 -11.50
CA LEU A 398 -2.33 4.94 -10.32
C LEU A 398 -2.48 3.44 -10.63
N ILE A 399 -3.52 3.04 -11.35
CA ILE A 399 -3.74 1.66 -11.81
C ILE A 399 -2.62 1.21 -12.77
N ILE A 400 -2.28 2.03 -13.77
CA ILE A 400 -1.23 1.70 -14.73
C ILE A 400 0.13 1.56 -14.05
N ILE A 401 0.47 2.47 -13.12
CA ILE A 401 1.73 2.37 -12.37
C ILE A 401 1.74 1.09 -11.53
N ALA A 402 0.65 0.79 -10.83
CA ALA A 402 0.54 -0.45 -10.06
C ALA A 402 0.73 -1.70 -10.93
N ASP A 403 0.06 -1.79 -12.09
CA ASP A 403 0.18 -2.92 -13.01
C ASP A 403 1.59 -3.06 -13.59
N VAL A 404 2.21 -1.97 -14.03
CA VAL A 404 3.57 -1.99 -14.59
C VAL A 404 4.60 -2.42 -13.54
N GLU A 405 4.52 -1.89 -12.31
CA GLU A 405 5.40 -2.28 -11.21
C GLU A 405 5.16 -3.74 -10.77
N GLU A 406 3.91 -4.18 -10.76
CA GLU A 406 3.55 -5.56 -10.47
C GLU A 406 4.16 -6.50 -11.53
N ALA A 407 3.94 -6.22 -12.81
CA ALA A 407 4.51 -7.01 -13.88
C ALA A 407 6.06 -6.93 -13.93
N ARG A 408 6.68 -5.85 -13.44
CA ARG A 408 8.15 -5.75 -13.32
C ARG A 408 8.66 -6.68 -12.22
N ARG A 409 8.08 -6.62 -11.01
CA ARG A 409 8.45 -7.49 -9.89
C ARG A 409 8.26 -8.97 -10.22
N SER A 410 7.19 -9.33 -10.95
CA SER A 410 6.96 -10.70 -11.44
C SER A 410 8.10 -11.24 -12.30
N ARG A 411 8.85 -10.38 -13.00
CA ARG A 411 9.99 -10.79 -13.84
C ARG A 411 11.30 -10.86 -13.07
N ALA A 412 11.45 -10.03 -12.04
CA ALA A 412 12.70 -9.92 -11.29
C ALA A 412 12.90 -11.07 -10.29
N GLN A 413 11.84 -11.77 -9.90
CA GLN A 413 11.87 -12.79 -8.85
C GLN A 413 11.21 -14.08 -9.32
N ASN A 414 11.99 -15.17 -9.38
CA ASN A 414 11.45 -16.50 -9.69
C ASN A 414 11.00 -17.29 -8.43
N GLU A 415 11.37 -16.88 -7.20
CA GLU A 415 11.19 -17.76 -6.02
C GLU A 415 10.81 -17.09 -4.68
N SER A 416 10.78 -15.75 -4.56
CA SER A 416 10.44 -15.12 -3.27
C SER A 416 8.94 -14.84 -3.09
N ILE A 417 8.47 -15.05 -1.86
CA ILE A 417 7.11 -14.75 -1.42
C ILE A 417 6.81 -13.26 -1.62
N ARG A 418 5.80 -12.97 -2.44
CA ARG A 418 5.43 -11.62 -2.85
C ARG A 418 4.46 -10.98 -1.88
N ASP A 419 4.67 -9.70 -1.56
CA ASP A 419 3.62 -8.86 -0.98
C ASP A 419 2.83 -8.13 -2.08
N PRO A 420 1.67 -8.65 -2.54
CA PRO A 420 0.81 -7.99 -3.53
C PRO A 420 0.32 -6.62 -3.05
N SER A 421 0.35 -6.35 -1.74
CA SER A 421 -0.07 -5.05 -1.22
C SER A 421 0.98 -3.96 -1.41
N ASN A 422 2.18 -4.27 -1.94
CA ASN A 422 3.21 -3.27 -2.28
C ASN A 422 2.87 -2.37 -3.48
N SER A 423 1.66 -2.49 -4.02
CA SER A 423 1.08 -1.61 -5.04
C SER A 423 -0.32 -1.09 -4.62
N SER A 424 -0.59 -1.01 -3.31
CA SER A 424 -1.89 -0.58 -2.74
C SER A 424 -2.26 0.89 -2.98
N TRP A 425 -1.56 1.60 -3.87
CA TRP A 425 -1.94 2.95 -4.29
C TRP A 425 -3.00 2.98 -5.39
N SER A 426 -3.26 1.85 -6.05
CA SER A 426 -4.39 1.72 -6.97
C SER A 426 -5.63 1.18 -6.25
N ASP A 427 -6.80 1.73 -6.54
CA ASP A 427 -8.09 1.21 -6.10
C ASP A 427 -9.07 1.34 -7.26
N ILE A 428 -9.50 0.19 -7.78
CA ILE A 428 -10.43 0.12 -8.90
C ILE A 428 -11.80 0.72 -8.56
N ASN A 429 -12.20 0.67 -7.28
CA ASN A 429 -13.45 1.24 -6.81
C ASN A 429 -13.43 2.77 -6.93
N ARG A 430 -12.27 3.41 -6.71
CA ARG A 430 -12.12 4.86 -6.89
C ARG A 430 -12.22 5.25 -8.36
N LEU A 431 -11.62 4.48 -9.28
CA LEU A 431 -11.82 4.70 -10.71
C LEU A 431 -13.30 4.53 -11.08
N HIS A 432 -13.95 3.47 -10.58
CA HIS A 432 -15.37 3.22 -10.83
C HIS A 432 -16.24 4.41 -10.34
N GLN A 433 -16.04 4.86 -9.10
CA GLN A 433 -16.78 6.00 -8.54
C GLN A 433 -16.55 7.30 -9.33
N ALA A 434 -15.30 7.60 -9.68
CA ALA A 434 -14.96 8.80 -10.45
C ALA A 434 -15.58 8.76 -11.85
N LEU A 435 -15.45 7.63 -12.56
CA LEU A 435 -15.96 7.46 -13.91
C LEU A 435 -17.49 7.41 -13.92
N PHE A 436 -18.11 6.77 -12.93
CA PHE A 436 -19.56 6.77 -12.76
C PHE A 436 -20.09 8.18 -12.54
N ALA A 437 -19.46 8.97 -11.67
CA ALA A 437 -19.84 10.37 -11.43
C ALA A 437 -19.72 11.22 -12.70
N LEU A 438 -18.67 11.00 -13.51
CA LEU A 438 -18.46 11.67 -14.79
C LEU A 438 -19.55 11.29 -15.81
N VAL A 439 -19.83 10.00 -15.97
CA VAL A 439 -20.83 9.48 -16.92
C VAL A 439 -22.25 9.92 -16.56
N GLN A 440 -22.55 10.05 -15.27
CA GLN A 440 -23.85 10.53 -14.77
C GLN A 440 -23.98 12.06 -14.77
N SER A 441 -22.92 12.79 -15.11
CA SER A 441 -23.01 14.25 -15.23
C SER A 441 -23.83 14.63 -16.47
N GLU A 442 -24.64 15.70 -16.36
CA GLU A 442 -25.45 16.23 -17.48
C GLU A 442 -24.60 16.94 -18.54
N GLU A 443 -23.27 16.94 -18.41
CA GLU A 443 -22.34 17.62 -19.30
C GLU A 443 -22.01 16.75 -20.53
N ASN A 444 -21.73 17.38 -21.68
CA ASN A 444 -21.51 16.70 -22.98
C ASN A 444 -20.16 15.95 -23.08
N TRP A 445 -19.85 15.08 -22.12
CA TRP A 445 -18.65 14.25 -22.15
C TRP A 445 -18.64 13.30 -23.37
N GLN A 446 -19.82 12.90 -23.86
CA GLN A 446 -19.99 12.02 -25.03
C GLN A 446 -19.49 12.63 -26.34
N GLU A 447 -19.40 13.95 -26.44
CA GLU A 447 -18.94 14.62 -27.66
C GLU A 447 -17.42 14.89 -27.61
N GLN A 448 -16.90 15.20 -26.43
CA GLN A 448 -15.53 15.71 -26.28
C GLN A 448 -14.54 14.70 -25.66
N HIS A 449 -15.04 13.72 -24.91
CA HIS A 449 -14.23 12.85 -24.06
C HIS A 449 -14.55 11.36 -24.21
N GLU A 450 -15.41 10.99 -25.18
CA GLU A 450 -15.81 9.61 -25.46
C GLU A 450 -14.61 8.66 -25.53
N GLU A 451 -13.55 9.07 -26.25
CA GLU A 451 -12.39 8.23 -26.47
C GLU A 451 -11.57 7.94 -25.21
N ILE A 452 -11.32 8.96 -24.38
CA ILE A 452 -10.54 8.76 -23.15
C ILE A 452 -11.36 7.98 -22.12
N ILE A 453 -12.68 8.18 -22.07
CA ILE A 453 -13.59 7.41 -21.20
C ILE A 453 -13.62 5.94 -21.63
N LEU A 454 -13.66 5.65 -22.93
CA LEU A 454 -13.54 4.29 -23.44
C LEU A 454 -12.20 3.65 -23.01
N TRP A 455 -11.09 4.38 -23.12
CA TRP A 455 -9.80 3.89 -22.63
C TRP A 455 -9.81 3.58 -21.12
N MET A 456 -10.36 4.48 -20.30
CA MET A 456 -10.48 4.26 -18.84
C MET A 456 -11.35 3.06 -18.51
N ALA A 457 -12.45 2.87 -19.26
CA ALA A 457 -13.33 1.72 -19.09
C ALA A 457 -12.60 0.42 -19.43
N CYS A 458 -11.83 0.38 -20.54
CA CYS A 458 -10.97 -0.76 -20.87
C CYS A 458 -9.94 -1.05 -19.78
N LEU A 459 -9.27 -0.02 -19.23
CA LEU A 459 -8.37 -0.20 -18.10
C LEU A 459 -9.09 -0.80 -16.90
N GLY A 460 -10.32 -0.36 -16.60
CA GLY A 460 -11.12 -0.92 -15.51
C GLY A 460 -11.48 -2.39 -15.71
N VAL A 461 -11.78 -2.80 -16.95
CA VAL A 461 -12.00 -4.21 -17.31
C VAL A 461 -10.74 -5.04 -17.06
N GLN A 462 -9.56 -4.54 -17.44
CA GLN A 462 -8.29 -5.28 -17.28
C GLN A 462 -7.82 -5.32 -15.82
N ALA A 463 -8.06 -4.26 -15.06
CA ALA A 463 -7.70 -4.18 -13.64
C ALA A 463 -8.58 -5.05 -12.75
N THR A 464 -9.77 -5.45 -13.23
CA THR A 464 -10.68 -6.32 -12.47
C THR A 464 -10.49 -7.78 -12.90
N PRO A 465 -10.10 -8.69 -11.99
CA PRO A 465 -9.80 -10.07 -12.34
C PRO A 465 -11.01 -10.76 -12.99
N SER A 466 -10.76 -11.51 -14.07
CA SER A 466 -11.81 -12.32 -14.70
C SER A 466 -12.10 -13.56 -13.85
N THR A 467 -13.38 -13.86 -13.65
CA THR A 467 -13.87 -15.06 -12.95
C THR A 467 -13.34 -16.35 -13.58
N ALA A 468 -13.05 -16.35 -14.88
CA ALA A 468 -12.46 -17.50 -15.59
C ALA A 468 -10.98 -17.70 -15.25
N SER A 469 -10.23 -16.64 -14.96
CA SER A 469 -8.80 -16.71 -14.62
C SER A 469 -8.55 -17.18 -13.18
N SER A 470 -9.49 -16.94 -12.28
CA SER A 470 -9.42 -17.42 -10.89
C SER A 470 -9.61 -18.94 -10.77
N GLN A 471 -10.36 -19.57 -11.70
CA GLN A 471 -10.68 -21.01 -11.62
C GLN A 471 -9.49 -21.92 -11.96
N SER A 472 -8.53 -21.45 -12.76
CA SER A 472 -7.31 -22.22 -13.05
C SER A 472 -6.26 -22.13 -11.94
N ALA A 473 -6.28 -21.05 -11.14
CA ALA A 473 -5.40 -20.87 -9.99
C ALA A 473 -5.98 -21.46 -8.69
N SER A 474 -7.31 -21.64 -8.59
CA SER A 474 -7.98 -22.10 -7.36
C SER A 474 -8.07 -23.62 -7.20
N GLN A 475 -7.75 -24.43 -8.23
CA GLN A 475 -7.79 -25.91 -8.11
C GLN A 475 -6.73 -26.50 -7.16
N SER A 476 -5.82 -25.68 -6.61
CA SER A 476 -4.87 -26.09 -5.57
C SER A 476 -5.13 -25.49 -4.18
N ALA A 477 -6.18 -24.69 -3.99
CA ALA A 477 -6.40 -23.94 -2.73
C ALA A 477 -7.87 -23.84 -2.26
N GLU A 478 -8.76 -24.73 -2.70
CA GLU A 478 -10.13 -24.81 -2.16
C GLU A 478 -10.16 -25.52 -0.80
N THR A 479 -9.76 -24.83 0.28
CA THR A 479 -10.19 -25.14 1.68
C THR A 479 -9.80 -24.05 2.70
N ALA A 480 -9.91 -22.75 2.37
CA ALA A 480 -9.74 -21.70 3.38
C ALA A 480 -10.66 -20.49 3.16
N GLY A 481 -11.37 -20.12 4.23
CA GLY A 481 -12.48 -19.17 4.24
C GLY A 481 -12.17 -17.74 3.79
N ALA A 482 -13.21 -17.13 3.22
CA ALA A 482 -13.27 -15.75 2.76
C ALA A 482 -13.08 -14.75 3.91
N ALA A 483 -12.08 -13.88 3.78
CA ALA A 483 -11.94 -12.70 4.64
C ALA A 483 -11.64 -11.46 3.80
N ALA A 484 -12.56 -10.49 3.89
CA ALA A 484 -12.43 -9.08 3.52
C ALA A 484 -11.63 -8.82 2.24
N ARG A 485 -12.11 -9.35 1.12
CA ARG A 485 -12.16 -8.56 -0.11
C ARG A 485 -13.58 -8.02 -0.21
N PRO A 486 -13.85 -6.97 -1.00
CA PRO A 486 -15.20 -6.76 -1.52
C PRO A 486 -15.77 -8.13 -1.90
N SER A 487 -16.96 -8.44 -1.38
CA SER A 487 -17.60 -9.74 -1.64
C SER A 487 -17.44 -10.06 -3.12
N SER A 488 -17.16 -11.30 -3.52
CA SER A 488 -16.94 -11.63 -4.94
C SER A 488 -18.05 -11.08 -5.86
N SER A 489 -19.26 -10.88 -5.31
CA SER A 489 -20.38 -10.17 -5.95
C SER A 489 -20.14 -8.69 -6.29
N GLU A 490 -19.42 -7.93 -5.46
CA GLU A 490 -19.08 -6.52 -5.72
C GLU A 490 -17.98 -6.40 -6.80
N GLU A 491 -16.93 -7.23 -6.76
CA GLU A 491 -15.89 -7.22 -7.81
C GLU A 491 -16.48 -7.62 -9.18
N THR A 492 -17.34 -8.64 -9.22
CA THR A 492 -18.06 -8.99 -10.45
C THR A 492 -18.94 -7.83 -10.92
N SER A 493 -19.57 -7.09 -10.00
CA SER A 493 -20.39 -5.93 -10.33
C SER A 493 -19.57 -4.81 -10.99
N HIS A 494 -18.36 -4.52 -10.50
CA HIS A 494 -17.50 -3.50 -11.11
C HIS A 494 -16.99 -3.91 -12.49
N ARG A 495 -16.54 -5.17 -12.67
CA ARG A 495 -16.10 -5.64 -14.00
C ARG A 495 -17.23 -5.54 -15.02
N GLU A 496 -18.42 -6.01 -14.66
CA GLU A 496 -19.61 -5.97 -15.52
C GLU A 496 -19.98 -4.54 -15.89
N TRP A 497 -19.88 -3.60 -14.94
CA TRP A 497 -20.12 -2.19 -15.19
C TRP A 497 -19.11 -1.60 -16.18
N PHE A 498 -17.80 -1.79 -15.95
CA PHE A 498 -16.77 -1.31 -16.87
C PHE A 498 -16.90 -1.92 -18.26
N LEU A 499 -17.20 -3.22 -18.33
CA LEU A 499 -17.40 -3.93 -19.59
C LEU A 499 -18.62 -3.40 -20.35
N GLY A 500 -19.74 -3.18 -19.65
CA GLY A 500 -20.94 -2.59 -20.22
C GLY A 500 -20.69 -1.20 -20.80
N LEU A 501 -19.99 -0.34 -20.04
CA LEU A 501 -19.60 0.99 -20.48
C LEU A 501 -18.67 0.94 -21.70
N ALA A 502 -17.63 0.11 -21.66
CA ALA A 502 -16.68 -0.04 -22.75
C ALA A 502 -17.35 -0.53 -24.05
N ARG A 503 -18.22 -1.55 -23.96
CA ARG A 503 -19.01 -2.05 -25.10
C ARG A 503 -19.87 -0.95 -25.71
N HIS A 504 -20.65 -0.26 -24.86
CA HIS A 504 -21.56 0.78 -25.31
C HIS A 504 -20.83 1.84 -26.13
N LEU A 505 -19.75 2.40 -25.59
CA LEU A 505 -18.96 3.44 -26.25
C LEU A 505 -18.26 2.92 -27.52
N PHE A 506 -17.71 1.70 -27.48
CA PHE A 506 -17.05 1.11 -28.64
C PHE A 506 -18.00 0.94 -29.83
N PHE A 507 -19.19 0.37 -29.60
CA PHE A 507 -20.18 0.14 -30.66
C PHE A 507 -20.86 1.43 -31.13
N GLU A 508 -21.08 2.40 -30.23
CA GLU A 508 -21.60 3.70 -30.60
C GLU A 508 -20.64 4.45 -31.53
N ARG A 509 -19.36 4.52 -31.17
CA ARG A 509 -18.30 5.10 -32.00
C ARG A 509 -18.22 4.46 -33.39
N ARG A 510 -18.30 3.13 -33.44
CA ARG A 510 -18.26 2.36 -34.70
C ARG A 510 -19.48 2.66 -35.57
N SER A 511 -20.65 2.80 -34.96
CA SER A 511 -21.90 3.16 -35.64
C SER A 511 -21.81 4.56 -36.27
N ARG A 512 -21.26 5.55 -35.54
CA ARG A 512 -21.04 6.92 -36.03
C ARG A 512 -20.04 6.98 -37.20
N SER A 513 -19.04 6.11 -37.19
CA SER A 513 -17.98 6.08 -38.22
C SER A 513 -18.43 5.47 -39.55
N GLY A 514 -19.66 4.93 -39.64
CA GLY A 514 -20.21 4.39 -40.89
C GLY A 514 -19.56 3.09 -41.38
N VAL A 515 -18.69 2.45 -40.61
CA VAL A 515 -17.96 1.21 -40.97
C VAL A 515 -18.80 -0.04 -40.64
N LEU A 516 -20.11 0.01 -40.92
CA LEU A 516 -21.07 -1.04 -40.55
C LEU A 516 -21.12 -2.23 -41.52
N SER A 517 -20.32 -2.23 -42.59
CA SER A 517 -20.60 -3.12 -43.74
C SER A 517 -19.95 -4.51 -43.74
N SER A 518 -19.10 -4.88 -42.77
CA SER A 518 -18.72 -6.29 -42.61
C SER A 518 -18.16 -6.63 -41.21
N PRO A 519 -18.43 -7.85 -40.69
CA PRO A 519 -17.74 -8.43 -39.54
C PRO A 519 -16.30 -8.77 -39.94
N SER A 520 -15.48 -7.74 -40.05
CA SER A 520 -14.08 -7.84 -40.41
C SER A 520 -13.23 -8.07 -39.15
N PRO A 521 -12.09 -8.80 -39.25
CA PRO A 521 -11.07 -8.89 -38.19
C PRO A 521 -10.51 -7.53 -37.70
N ARG A 522 -10.95 -6.40 -38.27
CA ARG A 522 -10.61 -5.02 -37.91
C ARG A 522 -10.95 -4.58 -36.49
N GLY A 523 -11.84 -5.28 -35.76
CA GLY A 523 -12.21 -4.88 -34.39
C GLY A 523 -11.02 -4.87 -33.42
N ASN A 524 -10.15 -5.88 -33.52
CA ASN A 524 -8.92 -5.94 -32.73
C ASN A 524 -7.98 -4.77 -33.08
N ASP A 525 -7.84 -4.45 -34.37
CA ASP A 525 -6.96 -3.37 -34.82
C ASP A 525 -7.42 -2.00 -34.31
N GLU A 526 -8.74 -1.73 -34.28
CA GLU A 526 -9.31 -0.49 -33.74
C GLU A 526 -9.01 -0.35 -32.24
N LEU A 527 -9.18 -1.42 -31.46
CA LEU A 527 -8.89 -1.41 -30.03
C LEU A 527 -7.38 -1.29 -29.77
N VAL A 528 -6.53 -1.97 -30.54
CA VAL A 528 -5.07 -1.83 -30.45
C VAL A 528 -4.65 -0.40 -30.81
N GLN A 529 -5.26 0.22 -31.82
CA GLN A 529 -5.04 1.63 -32.17
C GLN A 529 -5.52 2.60 -31.08
N LEU A 530 -6.63 2.30 -30.42
CA LEU A 530 -7.06 3.04 -29.24
C LEU A 530 -6.02 2.93 -28.14
N MET A 531 -5.70 1.70 -27.72
CA MET A 531 -4.81 1.46 -26.59
C MET A 531 -3.41 2.01 -26.84
N SER A 532 -2.87 1.89 -28.06
CA SER A 532 -1.56 2.49 -28.42
C SER A 532 -1.52 4.01 -28.37
N ARG A 533 -2.65 4.72 -28.43
CA ARG A 533 -2.68 6.18 -28.25
C ARG A 533 -2.60 6.61 -26.79
N TYR A 534 -2.96 5.73 -25.86
CA TYR A 534 -2.98 5.98 -24.41
C TYR A 534 -2.03 5.03 -23.67
N LEU A 535 -1.93 5.14 -22.36
CA LEU A 535 -1.04 4.31 -21.54
C LEU A 535 -1.75 3.02 -21.14
N HIS A 536 -1.05 1.90 -21.05
CA HIS A 536 -1.69 0.58 -20.87
C HIS A 536 -0.67 -0.50 -20.46
N SER A 537 -1.09 -1.74 -20.23
CA SER A 537 -0.13 -2.83 -20.01
C SER A 537 0.52 -3.28 -21.32
N CYS A 538 1.85 -3.37 -21.42
CA CYS A 538 2.51 -3.80 -22.66
C CYS A 538 2.95 -5.26 -22.63
N GLU A 539 2.77 -5.94 -23.76
CA GLU A 539 3.40 -7.23 -24.04
C GLU A 539 4.93 -7.11 -24.10
N PRO A 540 5.69 -8.22 -24.06
CA PRO A 540 7.14 -8.21 -24.31
C PRO A 540 7.51 -7.60 -25.68
N SER A 541 6.58 -7.66 -26.65
CA SER A 541 6.71 -7.03 -27.96
C SER A 541 6.63 -5.49 -27.93
N GLY A 542 6.28 -4.90 -26.78
CA GLY A 542 5.98 -3.47 -26.62
C GLY A 542 4.60 -3.06 -27.15
N ARG A 543 3.84 -4.00 -27.73
CA ARG A 543 2.47 -3.78 -28.18
C ARG A 543 1.49 -3.70 -27.01
N PRO A 544 0.33 -3.05 -27.20
CA PRO A 544 -0.73 -3.09 -26.22
C PRO A 544 -1.19 -4.50 -25.90
N ASN A 545 -1.14 -4.84 -24.61
CA ASN A 545 -1.77 -6.04 -24.10
C ASN A 545 -3.29 -5.82 -24.10
N ILE A 546 -3.99 -6.52 -24.99
CA ILE A 546 -5.46 -6.49 -25.07
C ILE A 546 -6.10 -7.70 -24.38
N VAL A 547 -5.32 -8.53 -23.69
CA VAL A 547 -5.85 -9.66 -22.93
C VAL A 547 -6.86 -9.16 -21.90
N GLY A 548 -8.02 -9.81 -21.87
CA GLY A 548 -9.15 -9.45 -21.01
C GLY A 548 -10.15 -8.47 -21.64
N LEU A 549 -9.85 -7.92 -22.83
CA LEU A 549 -10.73 -7.02 -23.59
C LEU A 549 -11.45 -7.70 -24.75
N GLU A 550 -11.30 -9.01 -24.93
CA GLU A 550 -11.99 -9.78 -25.98
C GLU A 550 -13.52 -9.65 -25.84
N ASP A 551 -13.99 -9.58 -24.60
CA ASP A 551 -15.40 -9.37 -24.28
C ASP A 551 -15.91 -8.01 -24.80
N VAL A 552 -15.09 -6.95 -24.84
CA VAL A 552 -15.51 -5.62 -25.31
C VAL A 552 -15.90 -5.63 -26.78
N LEU A 553 -15.28 -6.53 -27.56
CA LEU A 553 -15.53 -6.68 -29.00
C LEU A 553 -16.72 -7.60 -29.30
N SER A 554 -17.22 -8.32 -28.29
CA SER A 554 -18.37 -9.20 -28.43
C SER A 554 -19.67 -8.36 -28.36
N PRO A 555 -20.54 -8.42 -29.38
CA PRO A 555 -21.78 -7.63 -29.46
C PRO A 555 -22.84 -8.05 -28.44
#